data_AF-A0A3B1E5A6-F1
#
_entry.id   AF-A0A3B1E5A6-F1
#
_cell.length_a   1.000
_cell.length_b   1.000
_cell.length_c   1.000
_cell.angle_alpha   90.00
_cell.angle_beta   90.00
_cell.angle_gamma   90.00
#
_symmetry.space_group_name_H-M   'P 1'
#
loop_
_entity.id
_entity.type
_entity.pdbx_description
1 polymer ?
#
loop_
_entity_poly.entity_id
_entity_poly.type
_entity_poly.pdbx_seq_one_letter_code
_entity_poly.pdbx_strand_id
1 'polypeptide(L)'
;MAVKFISHVEQDEDGSWFIKLTDTSKEMEVICKDLEEYSVKIQEMGDEYGRDIEVVWTSSNTLTPSNYQDLSEKMAILQEKYQEDIERINNNA
;
A
#
# COMPACT_ATOMS: atom_id res chain seq x y z
N MET A 1 -7.83 2.53 19.05
CA MET A 1 -6.90 1.44 18.70
C MET A 1 -6.78 1.53 17.20
N ALA A 2 -5.60 1.86 16.69
CA ALA A 2 -5.40 1.99 15.25
C ALA A 2 -5.67 0.65 14.58
N VAL A 3 -6.37 0.66 13.44
CA VAL A 3 -6.62 -0.56 12.68
C VAL A 3 -5.38 -0.92 11.90
N LYS A 4 -4.97 -2.18 11.99
CA LYS A 4 -3.79 -2.68 11.30
C LYS A 4 -4.17 -3.23 9.93
N PHE A 5 -3.55 -2.69 8.90
CA PHE A 5 -3.62 -3.17 7.53
C PHE A 5 -2.30 -3.82 7.16
N ILE A 6 -2.36 -4.99 6.54
CA ILE A 6 -1.18 -5.72 6.08
C ILE A 6 -1.16 -5.63 4.55
N SER A 7 -0.14 -4.97 4.01
CA SER A 7 0.12 -4.87 2.58
C SER A 7 1.19 -5.87 2.23
N HIS A 8 0.81 -6.99 1.60
CA HIS A 8 1.72 -8.05 1.19
C HIS A 8 1.97 -8.01 -0.31
N VAL A 9 3.21 -7.76 -0.72
CA VAL A 9 3.60 -7.76 -2.13
C VAL A 9 4.01 -9.15 -2.56
N GLU A 10 3.34 -9.69 -3.57
CA GLU A 10 3.63 -11.00 -4.12
C GLU A 10 3.71 -10.95 -5.66
N GLN A 11 4.39 -11.94 -6.24
CA GLN A 11 4.47 -12.13 -7.68
C GLN A 11 3.35 -13.06 -8.14
N ASP A 12 2.59 -12.61 -9.14
CA ASP A 12 1.60 -13.38 -9.86
C ASP A 12 2.24 -14.43 -10.79
N GLU A 13 1.46 -15.43 -11.18
CA GLU A 13 1.92 -16.48 -12.11
C GLU A 13 2.31 -15.92 -13.49
N ASP A 14 1.72 -14.79 -13.88
CA ASP A 14 2.06 -14.07 -15.12
C ASP A 14 3.42 -13.33 -15.06
N GLY A 15 4.05 -13.30 -13.87
CA GLY A 15 5.32 -12.62 -13.64
C GLY A 15 5.20 -11.15 -13.25
N SER A 16 3.99 -10.60 -13.27
CA SER A 16 3.68 -9.27 -12.70
C SER A 16 3.56 -9.36 -11.17
N TRP A 17 3.72 -8.26 -10.44
CA TRP A 17 3.52 -8.23 -8.99
C TRP A 17 2.17 -7.61 -8.64
N PHE A 18 1.63 -7.96 -7.48
CA PHE A 18 0.41 -7.38 -6.93
C PHE A 18 0.58 -7.13 -5.42
N ILE A 19 -0.23 -6.23 -4.88
CA ILE A 19 -0.31 -5.93 -3.45
C ILE A 19 -1.60 -6.53 -2.90
N LYS A 20 -1.46 -7.45 -1.96
CA LYS A 20 -2.56 -7.97 -1.18
C LYS A 20 -2.72 -7.14 0.09
N LEU A 21 -3.73 -6.27 0.09
CA LEU A 21 -4.12 -5.46 1.26
C LEU A 21 -5.09 -6.27 2.12
N THR A 22 -4.73 -6.51 3.37
CA THR A 22 -5.53 -7.27 4.34
C THR A 22 -5.90 -6.40 5.52
N ASP A 23 -7.20 -6.21 5.76
CA ASP A 23 -7.74 -5.56 6.95
C ASP A 23 -7.82 -6.57 8.10
N THR A 24 -7.02 -6.38 9.14
CA THR A 24 -7.03 -7.28 10.30
C THR A 24 -8.24 -7.07 11.23
N SER A 25 -8.97 -5.97 11.09
CA SER A 25 -10.20 -5.71 11.86
C SER A 25 -11.43 -6.38 11.24
N LYS A 26 -11.52 -6.42 9.91
CA LYS A 26 -12.66 -7.02 9.18
C LYS A 26 -12.36 -8.39 8.54
N GLU A 27 -11.11 -8.88 8.65
CA GLU A 27 -10.63 -10.07 7.93
C GLU A 27 -10.92 -10.00 6.42
N MET A 28 -10.83 -8.79 5.86
CA MET A 28 -11.09 -8.54 4.44
C MET A 28 -9.77 -8.43 3.69
N GLU A 29 -9.63 -9.19 2.61
CA GLU A 29 -8.49 -9.13 1.71
C GLU A 29 -8.87 -8.54 0.35
N VAL A 30 -8.06 -7.61 -0.14
CA VAL A 30 -8.21 -6.96 -1.44
C VAL A 30 -6.89 -7.05 -2.19
N ILE A 31 -6.97 -7.49 -3.45
CA ILE A 31 -5.82 -7.59 -4.34
C ILE A 31 -5.79 -6.33 -5.20
N CYS A 32 -4.71 -5.57 -5.10
CA CYS A 32 -4.44 -4.38 -5.86
C CYS A 32 -3.32 -4.69 -6.86
N LYS A 33 -3.56 -4.48 -8.16
CA LYS A 33 -2.53 -4.74 -9.17
C LYS A 33 -1.55 -3.58 -9.31
N ASP A 34 -1.97 -2.40 -8.88
CA ASP A 34 -1.20 -1.17 -8.95
C ASP A 34 -1.31 -0.31 -7.68
N LEU A 35 -0.36 0.61 -7.52
CA LEU A 35 -0.37 1.56 -6.41
C LEU A 35 -1.56 2.52 -6.42
N GLU A 36 -2.13 2.81 -7.59
CA GLU A 36 -3.33 3.65 -7.70
C GLU A 36 -4.54 2.96 -7.07
N GLU A 37 -4.79 1.71 -7.45
CA GLU A 37 -5.86 0.90 -6.83
C GLU A 37 -5.64 0.75 -5.34
N TYR A 38 -4.40 0.50 -4.94
CA TYR A 38 -4.01 0.42 -3.53
C TYR A 38 -4.32 1.72 -2.78
N SER A 39 -3.92 2.88 -3.32
CA SER A 39 -4.13 4.19 -2.70
C SER A 39 -5.62 4.52 -2.53
N VAL A 40 -6.43 4.21 -3.55
CA VAL A 40 -7.89 4.38 -3.47
C VAL A 40 -8.45 3.45 -2.41
N LYS A 41 -8.12 2.16 -2.44
CA LYS A 41 -8.64 1.18 -1.49
C LYS A 41 -8.26 1.48 -0.05
N ILE A 42 -7.01 1.86 0.19
CA ILE A 42 -6.54 2.16 1.54
C ILE A 42 -7.16 3.45 2.09
N GLN A 43 -7.44 4.44 1.23
CA GLN A 43 -8.22 5.61 1.63
C GLN A 43 -9.68 5.23 1.92
N GLU A 44 -10.34 4.46 1.05
CA GLU A 44 -11.73 4.03 1.27
C GLU A 44 -11.86 3.24 2.58
N MET A 45 -10.95 2.28 2.82
CA MET A 45 -10.93 1.49 4.05
C MET A 45 -10.52 2.34 5.26
N GLY A 46 -9.54 3.22 5.10
CA GLY A 46 -9.06 4.09 6.17
C GLY A 46 -10.04 5.17 6.59
N ASP A 47 -10.87 5.67 5.68
CA ASP A 47 -11.89 6.68 5.99
C ASP A 47 -12.97 6.11 6.93
N GLU A 48 -13.30 4.82 6.80
CA GLU A 48 -14.18 4.12 7.76
C GLU A 48 -13.61 4.11 9.19
N TYR A 49 -12.28 4.16 9.33
CA TYR A 49 -11.58 4.16 10.61
C TYR A 49 -11.08 5.56 11.03
N GLY A 50 -11.60 6.62 10.40
CA GLY A 50 -11.22 7.99 10.72
C GLY A 50 -9.76 8.33 10.40
N ARG A 51 -9.16 7.60 9.44
CA ARG A 51 -7.76 7.72 8.98
C ARG A 51 -6.71 7.34 10.03
N ASP A 52 -7.13 6.76 11.16
CA ASP A 52 -6.25 6.21 12.20
C ASP A 52 -5.92 4.74 11.88
N ILE A 53 -5.15 4.54 10.80
CA ILE A 53 -4.76 3.22 10.32
C ILE A 53 -3.25 3.04 10.34
N GLU A 54 -2.81 1.84 10.71
CA GLU A 54 -1.41 1.43 10.67
C GLU A 54 -1.21 0.47 9.52
N VAL A 55 -0.33 0.82 8.58
CA VAL A 55 -0.08 0.03 7.37
C VAL A 55 1.27 -0.67 7.49
N VAL A 56 1.26 -2.00 7.49
CA VAL A 56 2.47 -2.82 7.54
C VAL A 56 2.76 -3.40 6.18
N TRP A 57 3.90 -3.01 5.63
CA TRP A 57 4.40 -3.52 4.35
C TRP A 57 5.20 -4.80 4.56
N THR A 58 4.88 -5.81 3.78
CA THR A 58 5.59 -7.07 3.71
C THR A 58 5.76 -7.47 2.25
N SER A 59 6.84 -8.17 1.93
CA SER A 59 7.10 -8.64 0.58
C SER A 59 7.45 -10.13 0.60
N SER A 60 7.09 -10.81 -0.48
CA SER A 60 7.46 -12.20 -0.69
C SER A 60 8.91 -12.32 -1.19
N ASN A 61 9.66 -13.29 -0.69
CA ASN A 61 11.04 -13.54 -1.11
C ASN A 61 11.14 -14.18 -2.52
N THR A 62 10.00 -14.44 -3.17
CA THR A 62 9.91 -15.01 -4.51
C THR A 62 9.94 -13.96 -5.62
N LEU A 63 9.97 -12.66 -5.27
CA LEU A 63 10.01 -11.56 -6.24
C LEU A 63 11.26 -11.66 -7.12
N THR A 64 11.05 -11.68 -8.42
CA THR A 64 12.13 -11.57 -9.39
C THR A 64 12.83 -10.20 -9.32
N PRO A 65 14.10 -10.09 -9.75
CA PRO A 65 14.86 -8.83 -9.70
C PRO A 65 14.17 -7.69 -10.48
N SER A 66 13.51 -8.01 -11.59
CA SER A 66 12.72 -7.05 -12.37
C SER A 66 11.55 -6.48 -11.57
N ASN A 67 10.82 -7.34 -10.86
CA ASN A 67 9.72 -6.90 -10.00
C ASN A 67 10.22 -6.11 -8.79
N TYR A 68 11.37 -6.48 -8.23
CA TYR A 68 11.97 -5.70 -7.14
C TYR A 68 12.34 -4.28 -7.59
N GLN A 69 12.88 -4.14 -8.80
CA GLN A 69 13.24 -2.85 -9.37
C GLN A 69 11.99 -1.98 -9.60
N ASP A 70 10.96 -2.53 -10.25
CA ASP A 70 9.69 -1.84 -10.46
C ASP A 70 9.03 -1.46 -9.12
N LEU A 71 8.95 -2.39 -8.17
CA LEU A 71 8.42 -2.13 -6.84
C LEU A 71 9.20 -1.04 -6.11
N SER A 72 10.53 -1.03 -6.22
CA SER A 72 11.38 0.00 -5.60
C SER A 72 11.12 1.37 -6.20
N GLU A 73 10.95 1.46 -7.52
CA GLU A 73 10.58 2.72 -8.20
C GLU A 73 9.18 3.17 -7.78
N LYS A 74 8.21 2.26 -7.77
CA LYS A 74 6.83 2.52 -7.33
C LYS A 74 6.79 2.97 -5.86
N MET A 75 7.52 2.32 -4.97
CA MET A 75 7.65 2.70 -3.55
C MET A 75 8.29 4.08 -3.39
N ALA A 76 9.31 4.42 -4.18
CA ALA A 76 9.91 5.75 -4.16
C ALA A 76 8.90 6.83 -4.56
N ILE A 77 8.12 6.59 -5.61
CA ILE A 77 7.04 7.50 -6.05
C ILE A 77 5.96 7.63 -4.98
N LEU A 78 5.57 6.52 -4.34
CA LEU A 78 4.58 6.53 -3.27
C LEU A 78 5.06 7.35 -2.07
N GLN A 79 6.30 7.13 -1.66
CA GLN A 79 6.92 7.86 -0.56
C GLN A 79 7.03 9.36 -0.86
N GLU A 80 7.42 9.72 -2.08
CA GLU A 80 7.46 11.12 -2.54
C GLU A 80 6.07 11.75 -2.48
N LYS A 81 5.03 11.08 -2.99
CA LYS A 81 3.65 11.57 -2.92
C LYS A 81 3.14 11.75 -1.49
N TYR A 82 3.38 10.78 -0.61
CA TYR A 82 3.00 10.91 0.81
C TYR A 82 3.75 12.06 1.49
N GLN A 83 5.04 12.23 1.17
CA GLN A 83 5.82 13.34 1.69
C GLN A 83 5.26 14.69 1.20
N GLU A 84 4.97 14.81 -0.09
CA GLU A 84 4.34 16.02 -0.66
C GLU A 84 2.96 16.31 -0.05
N ASP A 85 2.14 15.28 0.20
CA ASP A 85 0.83 15.45 0.84
C ASP A 85 0.97 15.90 2.30
N ILE A 86 1.91 15.33 3.06
CA ILE A 86 2.23 15.77 4.43
C ILE A 86 2.74 17.21 4.41
N GLU A 87 3.63 17.56 3.48
CA GLU A 87 4.14 18.92 3.33
C GLU A 87 3.06 19.91 2.93
N ARG A 88 2.13 19.53 2.04
CA ARG A 88 0.95 20.34 1.68
C ARG A 88 0.02 20.56 2.86
N ILE A 89 -0.22 19.54 3.68
CA ILE A 89 -1.05 19.66 4.88
C ILE A 89 -0.38 20.57 5.91
N ASN A 90 0.94 20.43 6.11
CA ASN A 90 1.69 21.25 7.07
C ASN A 90 1.94 22.69 6.60
N ASN A 91 2.03 22.97 5.29
CA ASN A 91 2.15 24.34 4.77
C ASN A 91 0.84 25.13 4.79
N ASN A 92 -0.29 24.48 5.06
CA ASN A 92 -1.60 25.13 5.16
C ASN A 92 -2.06 25.32 6.62
N ALA A 93 -1.16 25.16 7.60
CA ALA A 93 -1.40 25.34 9.04
C ALA A 93 -0.84 26.67 9.57
#